data_AF-A0A4Z0A3E4-F1
#
_entry.id   AF-A0A4Z0A3E4-F1
#
_cell.length_a   1.000
_cell.length_b   1.000
_cell.length_c   1.000
_cell.angle_alpha   90.00
_cell.angle_beta   90.00
_cell.angle_gamma   90.00
#
_symmetry.space_group_name_H-M   'P 1'
#
loop_
_entity.id
_entity.type
_entity.pdbx_description
1 polymer ?
#
loop_
_entity_poly.entity_id
_entity_poly.type
_entity_poly.pdbx_seq_one_letter_code
_entity_poly.pdbx_strand_id
1 'polypeptide(L)'
;MDSEQPLQSSAFESLLPKLLTILELTQTTEGTVSTPQSKQELLQATNEFKESLIRAKELANALSGGELVIAEQDEIIAMLERLKEKKGEQLASFSKQELSTTPASQSFKMEIDSTASTPA
;
A
#
# COMPACT_ATOMS: atom_id res chain seq x y z
N MET A 1 -3.14 -14.42 0.38
CA MET A 1 -4.57 -14.16 0.62
C MET A 1 -4.70 -12.67 0.71
N ASP A 2 -4.81 -12.03 -0.44
CA ASP A 2 -4.99 -10.59 -0.56
C ASP A 2 -6.43 -10.27 -0.20
N SER A 3 -6.60 -9.66 0.95
CA SER A 3 -7.88 -9.09 1.36
C SER A 3 -8.11 -7.86 0.48
N GLU A 4 -8.76 -8.04 -0.67
CA GLU A 4 -9.34 -6.93 -1.44
C GLU A 4 -10.39 -6.26 -0.57
N GLN A 5 -9.96 -5.33 0.28
CA GLN A 5 -10.87 -4.52 1.06
C GLN A 5 -11.69 -3.70 0.06
N PRO A 6 -13.01 -3.89 0.00
CA PRO A 6 -13.83 -3.18 -0.98
C PRO A 6 -13.63 -1.69 -0.77
N LEU A 7 -13.23 -0.99 -1.84
CA LEU A 7 -13.05 0.45 -1.83
C LEU A 7 -14.33 1.08 -1.29
N GLN A 8 -14.22 1.83 -0.18
CA GLN A 8 -15.35 2.57 0.39
C GLN A 8 -15.63 3.79 -0.49
N SER A 9 -16.13 3.57 -1.72
CA SER A 9 -16.38 4.59 -2.74
C SER A 9 -17.34 5.66 -2.24
N SER A 10 -18.25 5.32 -1.33
CA SER A 10 -19.18 6.24 -0.67
C SER A 10 -18.48 7.44 0.00
N ALA A 11 -17.26 7.25 0.53
CA ALA A 11 -16.48 8.35 1.10
C ALA A 11 -16.10 9.39 0.03
N PHE A 12 -15.73 8.93 -1.16
CA PHE A 12 -15.36 9.78 -2.30
C PHE A 12 -16.59 10.39 -2.98
N GLU A 13 -17.65 9.59 -3.18
CA GLU A 13 -18.91 10.02 -3.77
C GLU A 13 -19.56 11.16 -2.99
N SER A 14 -19.39 11.18 -1.66
CA SER A 14 -19.93 12.22 -0.78
C SER A 14 -19.25 13.60 -0.91
N LEU A 15 -18.05 13.67 -1.52
CA LEU A 15 -17.27 14.91 -1.60
C LEU A 15 -17.91 15.94 -2.54
N LEU A 16 -18.38 15.49 -3.72
CA LEU A 16 -18.98 16.39 -4.71
C LEU A 16 -20.27 17.06 -4.21
N PRO A 17 -21.24 16.33 -3.62
CA PRO A 17 -22.42 16.96 -3.01
C PRO A 17 -22.07 17.96 -1.91
N LYS A 18 -21.10 17.64 -1.03
CA LYS A 18 -20.68 18.56 0.05
C LYS A 18 -20.04 19.83 -0.48
N LEU A 19 -19.22 19.72 -1.53
CA LEU A 19 -18.64 20.88 -2.20
C LEU A 19 -19.73 21.74 -2.85
N LEU A 20 -20.71 21.10 -3.51
CA LEU A 20 -21.85 21.81 -4.09
C LEU A 20 -22.61 22.60 -3.02
N THR A 21 -22.88 22.00 -1.85
CA THR A 21 -23.53 22.71 -0.73
C THR A 21 -22.73 23.94 -0.28
N ILE A 22 -21.40 23.87 -0.21
CA ILE A 22 -20.56 25.04 0.12
C ILE A 22 -20.71 26.14 -0.93
N LEU A 23 -20.70 25.78 -2.22
CA LEU A 23 -20.86 26.74 -3.31
C LEU A 23 -22.25 27.41 -3.29
N GLU A 24 -23.30 26.65 -3.02
CA GLU A 24 -24.66 27.17 -2.85
C GLU A 24 -24.75 28.13 -1.66
N LEU A 25 -24.20 27.76 -0.51
CA LEU A 25 -24.16 28.61 0.70
C LEU A 25 -23.33 29.89 0.50
N THR A 26 -22.29 29.83 -0.33
CA THR A 26 -21.47 30.99 -0.67
C THR A 26 -22.26 31.97 -1.53
N GLN A 27 -22.95 31.49 -2.56
CA GLN A 27 -23.79 32.34 -3.43
C GLN A 27 -24.95 33.00 -2.67
N THR A 28 -25.60 32.27 -1.75
CA THR A 28 -26.70 32.83 -0.96
C THR A 28 -26.22 33.90 0.02
N THR A 29 -25.03 33.72 0.61
CA THR A 29 -24.44 34.65 1.57
C THR A 29 -23.97 35.96 0.90
N GLU A 30 -23.55 35.92 -0.36
CA GLU A 30 -23.20 37.12 -1.14
C GLU A 30 -24.42 37.84 -1.72
N GLY A 31 -25.47 37.10 -2.10
CA GLY A 31 -26.68 37.66 -2.75
C GLY A 31 -27.74 38.21 -1.81
N THR A 32 -27.70 37.90 -0.50
CA THR A 32 -28.66 38.39 0.50
C THR A 32 -27.97 39.10 1.66
N VAL A 33 -28.73 39.79 2.52
CA VAL A 33 -28.19 40.44 3.73
C VAL A 33 -27.51 39.36 4.59
N SER A 34 -26.18 39.28 4.52
CA SER A 34 -25.33 38.30 5.21
C SER A 34 -25.73 38.20 6.69
N THR A 35 -26.47 37.15 7.04
CA THR A 35 -26.87 36.91 8.43
C THR A 35 -25.72 36.19 9.17
N PRO A 36 -25.58 36.38 10.49
CA PRO A 36 -24.62 35.59 11.28
C PRO A 36 -24.86 34.08 11.14
N GLN A 37 -26.12 33.67 10.94
CA GLN A 37 -26.50 32.28 10.76
C GLN A 37 -25.98 31.69 9.44
N SER A 38 -26.09 32.41 8.31
CA SER A 38 -25.58 31.92 7.02
C SER A 38 -24.06 31.73 7.04
N LYS A 39 -23.33 32.59 7.76
CA LYS A 39 -21.88 32.44 7.99
C LYS A 39 -21.56 31.20 8.81
N GLN A 40 -22.36 30.91 9.84
CA GLN A 40 -22.15 29.73 10.68
C GLN A 40 -22.42 28.43 9.90
N GLU A 41 -23.50 28.41 9.10
CA GLU A 41 -23.84 27.28 8.23
C GLU A 41 -22.74 27.03 7.17
N LEU A 42 -22.20 28.09 6.56
CA LEU A 42 -21.06 27.98 5.64
C LEU A 42 -19.80 27.43 6.31
N LEU A 43 -19.47 27.92 7.50
CA LEU A 43 -18.33 27.41 8.28
C LEU A 43 -18.51 25.93 8.63
N GLN A 44 -19.71 25.54 9.03
CA GLN A 44 -20.02 24.14 9.35
C GLN A 44 -19.89 23.24 8.11
N ALA A 45 -20.52 23.61 6.99
CA ALA A 45 -20.41 22.86 5.74
C ALA A 45 -18.95 22.72 5.27
N THR A 46 -18.15 23.77 5.44
CA THR A 46 -16.72 23.76 5.10
C THR A 46 -15.92 22.79 5.98
N ASN A 47 -16.17 22.80 7.30
CA ASN A 47 -15.53 21.87 8.22
C ASN A 47 -15.89 20.41 7.91
N GLU A 48 -17.18 20.13 7.69
CA GLU A 48 -17.65 18.79 7.36
C GLU A 48 -17.07 18.27 6.02
N PHE A 49 -16.93 19.14 5.02
CA PHE A 49 -16.25 18.81 3.77
C PHE A 49 -14.77 18.50 4.00
N LYS A 50 -14.06 19.34 4.77
CA LYS A 50 -12.65 19.15 5.10
C LYS A 50 -12.41 17.82 5.82
N GLU A 51 -13.23 17.48 6.81
CA GLU A 51 -13.16 16.20 7.51
C GLU A 51 -13.37 15.01 6.57
N SER A 52 -14.37 15.12 5.69
CA SER A 52 -14.67 14.07 4.71
C SER A 52 -13.52 13.89 3.70
N LEU A 53 -12.87 14.99 3.30
CA LEU A 53 -11.74 14.99 2.39
C LEU A 53 -10.48 14.39 3.04
N ILE A 54 -10.22 14.68 4.32
CA ILE A 54 -9.14 14.05 5.08
C ILE A 54 -9.37 12.55 5.15
N ARG A 55 -10.58 12.12 5.50
CA ARG A 55 -10.94 10.69 5.56
C ARG A 55 -10.77 9.99 4.21
N ALA A 56 -11.23 10.61 3.12
CA ALA A 56 -11.07 10.06 1.78
C ALA A 56 -9.59 9.94 1.38
N LYS A 57 -8.76 10.93 1.76
CA LYS A 57 -7.31 10.88 1.54
C LYS A 57 -6.64 9.77 2.36
N GLU A 58 -7.03 9.59 3.62
CA GLU A 58 -6.53 8.50 4.46
C GLU A 58 -6.88 7.14 3.86
N LEU A 59 -8.11 6.97 3.37
CA LEU A 59 -8.53 5.75 2.67
C LEU A 59 -7.72 5.51 1.40
N ALA A 60 -7.45 6.54 0.61
CA ALA A 60 -6.63 6.43 -0.60
C ALA A 60 -5.18 6.03 -0.26
N ASN A 61 -4.56 6.67 0.74
CA ASN A 61 -3.20 6.36 1.17
C ASN A 61 -3.06 4.99 1.82
N ALA A 62 -4.13 4.47 2.43
CA ALA A 62 -4.15 3.12 3.02
C ALA A 62 -4.17 2.00 1.97
N LEU A 63 -4.44 2.32 0.69
CA LEU A 63 -4.33 1.36 -0.40
C LEU A 63 -2.87 1.05 -0.67
N SER A 64 -2.56 -0.19 -1.05
CA SER A 64 -1.22 -0.59 -1.45
C SER A 64 -0.73 0.26 -2.62
N GLY A 65 0.37 0.98 -2.43
CA GLY A 65 0.89 1.93 -3.43
C GLY A 65 0.10 3.24 -3.53
N GLY A 66 -0.94 3.46 -2.73
CA GLY A 66 -1.76 4.66 -2.76
C GLY A 66 -1.05 5.96 -2.35
N GLU A 67 0.09 5.84 -1.67
CA GLU A 67 0.99 6.96 -1.36
C GLU A 67 1.87 7.38 -2.55
N LEU A 68 2.01 6.50 -3.54
CA LEU A 68 2.90 6.68 -4.69
C LEU A 68 2.13 7.22 -5.88
N VAL A 69 2.78 8.11 -6.63
CA VAL A 69 2.29 8.51 -7.94
C VAL A 69 2.45 7.33 -8.90
N ILE A 70 1.57 7.22 -9.91
CA ILE A 70 1.60 6.13 -10.91
C ILE A 70 3.00 5.93 -11.51
N ALA A 71 3.69 7.03 -11.83
CA ALA A 71 5.05 6.96 -12.39
C ALA A 71 6.06 6.29 -11.44
N GLU A 72 5.94 6.52 -10.13
CA GLU A 72 6.80 5.89 -9.12
C GLU A 72 6.45 4.39 -8.98
N GLN A 73 5.16 4.05 -9.08
CA GLN A 73 4.72 2.66 -9.10
C GLN A 73 5.27 1.91 -10.32
N ASP A 74 5.25 2.52 -11.50
CA ASP A 74 5.80 1.96 -12.73
C ASP A 74 7.32 1.70 -12.62
N GLU A 75 8.06 2.62 -12.00
CA GLU A 75 9.49 2.45 -11.76
C GLU A 75 9.78 1.27 -10.82
N ILE A 76 9.01 1.16 -9.73
CA ILE A 76 9.13 0.04 -8.78
C ILE A 76 8.79 -1.28 -9.46
N ILE A 77 7.73 -1.33 -10.26
CA ILE A 77 7.35 -2.51 -11.04
C ILE A 77 8.52 -2.93 -11.94
N ALA A 78 9.07 -2.00 -12.71
CA ALA A 78 10.20 -2.29 -13.60
C ALA A 78 11.43 -2.79 -12.84
N MET A 79 11.73 -2.22 -11.67
CA MET A 79 12.81 -2.69 -10.80
C MET A 79 12.55 -4.10 -10.27
N LEU A 80 11.33 -4.39 -9.80
CA LEU A 80 10.93 -5.70 -9.27
C LEU A 80 10.96 -6.77 -10.36
N GLU A 81 10.54 -6.45 -11.58
CA GLU A 81 10.60 -7.35 -12.73
C GLU A 81 12.04 -7.74 -13.07
N ARG A 82 12.97 -6.78 -13.11
CA ARG A 82 14.41 -7.05 -13.31
C ARG A 82 14.99 -7.92 -12.20
N LEU A 83 14.58 -7.68 -10.95
CA LEU A 83 14.99 -8.50 -9.80
C LEU A 83 14.49 -9.94 -9.92
N LYS A 84 13.22 -10.12 -10.33
CA LYS A 84 12.62 -11.43 -10.57
C LYS A 84 13.38 -12.20 -11.65
N GLU A 85 13.67 -11.54 -12.77
CA GLU A 85 14.42 -12.14 -13.89
C GLU A 85 15.82 -12.58 -13.44
N LYS A 86 16.59 -11.68 -12.82
CA LYS A 86 17.92 -11.99 -12.29
C LYS A 86 17.90 -13.16 -11.30
N LYS A 87 16.92 -13.19 -10.40
CA LYS A 87 16.78 -14.30 -9.44
C LYS A 87 16.41 -15.61 -10.13
N GLY A 88 15.58 -15.56 -11.16
CA GLY A 88 15.27 -16.71 -12.01
C GLY A 88 16.51 -17.27 -12.71
N GLU A 89 17.35 -16.41 -13.27
CA GLU A 89 18.63 -16.80 -13.89
C GLU A 89 19.59 -17.43 -12.86
N GLN A 90 19.71 -16.82 -11.69
CA GLN A 90 20.53 -17.36 -10.60
C GLN A 90 20.05 -18.76 -10.19
N LEU A 91 18.75 -18.94 -9.98
CA LEU A 91 18.17 -20.25 -9.67
C LEU A 91 18.41 -21.27 -10.78
N ALA A 92 18.26 -20.87 -12.04
CA ALA A 92 18.55 -21.73 -13.18
C ALA A 92 20.03 -22.13 -13.25
N SER A 93 20.96 -21.21 -12.94
CA SER A 93 22.39 -21.52 -12.86
C SER A 93 22.70 -22.47 -11.70
N PHE A 94 22.12 -22.26 -10.52
CA PHE A 94 22.30 -23.14 -9.37
C PHE A 94 21.73 -24.53 -9.63
N SER A 95 20.56 -24.62 -10.27
CA SER A 95 19.95 -25.91 -10.61
C SER A 95 20.74 -26.69 -11.66
N LYS A 96 21.49 -26.01 -12.53
CA LYS A 96 22.35 -26.65 -13.54
C LYS A 96 23.73 -27.01 -12.99
N GLN A 97 24.11 -26.45 -11.86
CA GLN A 97 25.32 -26.82 -11.16
C GLN A 97 25.06 -28.15 -10.45
N GLU A 98 25.31 -29.26 -11.15
CA GLU A 98 25.46 -30.55 -10.49
C GLU A 98 26.48 -30.36 -9.35
N LEU A 99 26.13 -30.78 -8.13
CA LEU A 99 27.10 -30.89 -7.05
C LEU A 99 28.18 -31.84 -7.55
N SER A 100 29.24 -31.26 -8.13
CA SER A 100 30.47 -31.97 -8.43
C SER A 100 31.11 -32.28 -7.09
N THR A 101 30.60 -33.31 -6.42
CA THR A 101 31.37 -34.07 -5.44
C THR A 101 32.51 -34.68 -6.25
N THR A 102 33.62 -33.95 -6.36
CA THR A 102 34.89 -34.57 -6.70
C THR A 102 35.04 -35.80 -5.81
N PRO A 103 35.26 -37.01 -6.34
CA PRO A 103 35.72 -38.12 -5.54
C PRO A 103 37.19 -37.84 -5.21
N ALA A 104 37.43 -36.82 -4.39
CA ALA A 104 38.70 -36.63 -3.76
C ALA A 104 38.75 -37.68 -2.66
N SER A 105 39.44 -38.78 -2.98
CA SER A 105 39.92 -39.80 -2.08
C SER A 105 40.63 -39.17 -0.88
N GLN A 106 39.88 -38.72 0.11
CA GLN A 106 40.37 -38.41 1.44
C GLN A 106 39.34 -38.93 2.43
N SER A 107 39.79 -39.94 3.18
CA SER A 107 39.10 -40.55 4.28
C SER A 107 38.61 -39.50 5.27
N PHE A 108 37.38 -39.03 5.12
CA PHE A 108 36.62 -38.55 6.26
C PHE A 108 36.21 -39.78 7.04
N LYS A 109 37.13 -40.22 7.90
CA LYS A 109 36.81 -41.03 9.07
C LYS A 109 35.80 -40.20 9.87
N MET A 110 34.51 -40.41 9.57
CA MET A 110 33.43 -39.93 10.42
C MET A 110 33.55 -40.73 11.71
N GLU A 111 34.36 -40.24 12.64
CA GLU A 111 34.26 -40.56 14.05
C GLU A 111 32.91 -40.01 14.49
N ILE A 112 31.91 -40.88 14.44
CA ILE A 112 30.60 -40.66 15.01
C ILE A 112 30.82 -40.69 16.53
N ASP A 113 31.08 -39.53 17.13
CA ASP A 113 31.03 -39.38 18.59
C ASP A 113 29.55 -39.38 19.01
N SER A 114 28.97 -40.58 19.02
CA SER A 114 27.70 -40.88 19.66
C SER A 114 27.89 -40.90 21.17
N THR A 115 27.95 -39.72 21.80
CA THR A 115 27.88 -39.62 23.26
C THR A 115 26.99 -38.47 23.73
N ALA A 116 25.67 -38.66 23.61
CA ALA A 116 24.69 -38.17 24.58
C ALA A 116 23.29 -38.78 24.34
N SER A 117 23.15 -40.08 24.63
CA SER A 117 21.94 -40.60 25.28
C SER A 117 21.78 -39.87 26.63
N THR A 118 20.61 -39.51 27.15
CA THR A 118 19.30 -40.22 27.14
C THR A 118 18.19 -39.29 27.65
N PRO A 119 16.91 -39.64 27.41
CA PRO A 119 15.71 -38.96 27.89
C PRO A 119 15.20 -39.50 29.24
N ALA A 120 14.52 -38.66 30.01
CA ALA A 120 13.35 -38.92 30.88
C ALA A 120 12.94 -37.61 31.56
#